data_AF-A0A507C462-F1
#
_entry.id   AF-A0A507C462-F1
#
_cell.length_a   1.000
_cell.length_b   1.000
_cell.length_c   1.000
_cell.angle_alpha   90.00
_cell.angle_beta   90.00
_cell.angle_gamma   90.00
#
_symmetry.space_group_name_H-M   'P 1'
#
loop_
_entity.id
_entity.type
_entity.pdbx_description
1 polymer ?
#
loop_
_entity_poly.entity_id
_entity_poly.type
_entity_poly.pdbx_seq_one_letter_code
_entity_poly.pdbx_strand_id
1 'polypeptide(L)'
;MTSMEMDDDWLQRSMVALQERRNTKSSSAVKPVPELDVIQMPVQINSGIPTAHPYFDKDQHGVARIKTSKLNPSSAPTTQTTNIPFNVSQLPDSKTKSTTAGPETAGPKWFDMPATDITPEIKRDLQILKNRHVLDPKRFYKRQDKKTAKDLPKFFQIGTIVEGPAEFYSARIPRKQRKQNLVEELLQDAEKSQYLKKKFDEIQAKKADFTRRRRPQKKK
;
A
#
# COMPACT_ATOMS: atom_id res chain seq x y z
N MET A 1 19.61 -57.94 -1.50
CA MET A 1 20.20 -56.88 -2.36
C MET A 1 19.35 -56.83 -3.61
N THR A 2 18.38 -55.93 -3.63
CA THR A 2 17.44 -55.79 -4.76
C THR A 2 17.82 -54.50 -5.49
N SER A 3 18.20 -54.66 -6.74
CA SER A 3 18.69 -53.61 -7.63
C SER A 3 17.63 -52.52 -7.80
N MET A 4 17.99 -51.26 -7.58
CA MET A 4 17.21 -50.10 -8.02
C MET A 4 17.37 -49.99 -9.54
N GLU A 5 16.40 -50.51 -10.28
CA GLU A 5 16.20 -50.11 -11.68
C GLU A 5 15.73 -48.66 -11.67
N MET A 6 16.60 -47.76 -12.12
CA MET A 6 16.25 -46.38 -12.45
C MET A 6 15.42 -46.41 -13.73
N ASP A 7 14.16 -45.96 -13.66
CA ASP A 7 13.25 -45.91 -14.82
C ASP A 7 13.80 -45.01 -15.94
N ASP A 8 14.14 -45.62 -17.09
CA ASP A 8 14.64 -44.97 -18.32
C ASP A 8 13.68 -43.90 -18.88
N ASP A 9 12.40 -43.95 -18.51
CA ASP A 9 11.36 -43.00 -18.92
C ASP A 9 11.61 -41.57 -18.41
N TRP A 10 12.26 -41.43 -17.24
CA TRP A 10 12.54 -40.10 -16.67
C TRP A 10 13.66 -39.38 -17.43
N LEU A 11 14.70 -40.12 -17.82
CA LEU A 11 15.82 -39.60 -18.61
C LEU A 11 15.35 -39.15 -20.00
N GLN A 12 14.49 -39.92 -20.64
CA GLN A 12 13.90 -39.56 -21.94
C GLN A 12 13.03 -38.31 -21.84
N ARG A 13 12.17 -38.19 -20.82
CA ARG A 13 11.37 -36.98 -20.58
C ARG A 13 12.22 -35.75 -20.30
N SER A 14 13.33 -35.90 -19.57
CA SER A 14 14.23 -34.78 -19.29
C SER A 14 14.96 -34.28 -20.54
N MET A 15 15.35 -35.19 -21.43
CA MET A 15 16.01 -34.84 -22.70
C MET A 15 15.06 -34.12 -23.65
N VAL A 16 13.82 -34.61 -23.81
CA VAL A 16 12.81 -33.94 -24.63
C VAL A 16 12.52 -32.52 -24.11
N ALA A 17 12.36 -32.35 -22.80
CA ALA A 17 12.14 -31.04 -22.18
C ALA A 17 13.32 -30.06 -22.39
N LEU A 18 14.55 -30.57 -22.44
CA LEU A 18 15.74 -29.77 -22.75
C LEU A 18 15.81 -29.36 -24.23
N GLN A 19 15.34 -30.23 -25.14
CA GLN A 19 15.31 -29.97 -26.57
C GLN A 19 14.27 -28.89 -26.94
N GLU A 20 13.10 -28.92 -26.30
CA GLU A 20 12.06 -27.90 -26.45
C GLU A 20 12.50 -26.52 -25.92
N ARG A 21 13.28 -26.49 -24.83
CA ARG A 21 13.91 -25.25 -24.34
C ARG A 21 14.98 -24.69 -25.28
N ARG A 22 15.64 -25.54 -26.07
CA ARG A 22 16.64 -25.10 -27.06
C ARG A 22 15.96 -24.47 -28.28
N ASN A 23 14.86 -25.06 -28.74
CA ASN A 23 14.09 -24.55 -29.89
C ASN A 23 13.32 -23.25 -29.60
N THR A 24 12.98 -22.98 -28.34
CA THR A 24 12.33 -21.71 -27.93
C THR A 24 13.32 -20.56 -27.68
N LYS A 25 14.64 -20.83 -27.71
CA LYS A 25 15.69 -19.85 -27.38
C LYS A 25 16.43 -19.29 -28.61
N SER A 26 15.95 -19.56 -29.83
CA SER A 26 16.55 -19.07 -31.08
C SER A 26 15.73 -18.01 -31.83
N SER A 27 14.79 -17.31 -31.17
CA SER A 27 14.14 -16.12 -31.76
C SER A 27 14.44 -14.83 -30.99
N SER A 28 15.69 -14.61 -30.61
CA SER A 28 16.18 -13.23 -30.41
C SER A 28 16.55 -12.64 -31.78
N ALA A 29 15.54 -12.42 -32.62
CA ALA A 29 15.67 -11.58 -33.80
C ALA A 29 15.79 -10.14 -33.33
N VAL A 30 17.01 -9.60 -33.41
CA VAL A 30 17.30 -8.17 -33.31
C VAL A 30 16.48 -7.47 -34.39
N LYS A 31 15.49 -6.67 -33.97
CA LYS A 31 14.79 -5.78 -34.90
C LYS A 31 15.77 -4.68 -35.33
N PRO A 32 15.97 -4.43 -36.64
CA PRO A 32 16.71 -3.25 -37.07
C PRO A 32 15.96 -1.99 -36.61
N VAL A 33 16.74 -1.03 -36.11
CA VAL A 33 16.28 0.32 -35.74
C VAL A 33 15.64 0.95 -36.98
N PRO A 34 14.38 1.42 -36.94
CA PRO A 34 13.86 2.24 -38.01
C PRO A 34 14.61 3.58 -38.03
N GLU A 35 15.18 3.86 -39.20
CA GLU A 35 15.64 5.16 -39.65
C GLU A 35 14.52 6.20 -39.41
N LEU A 36 14.90 7.40 -38.99
CA LEU A 36 13.99 8.45 -38.55
C LEU A 36 13.13 8.96 -39.70
N ASP A 37 11.95 8.36 -39.87
CA ASP A 37 10.85 9.02 -40.57
C ASP A 37 10.43 10.24 -39.75
N VAL A 38 10.43 11.39 -40.42
CA VAL A 38 10.02 12.71 -39.92
C VAL A 38 8.68 12.58 -39.19
N ILE A 39 8.69 12.87 -37.88
CA ILE A 39 7.49 12.92 -37.03
C ILE A 39 6.57 14.02 -37.57
N GLN A 40 5.52 13.62 -38.29
CA GLN A 40 4.45 14.52 -38.68
C GLN A 40 3.45 14.61 -37.52
N MET A 41 3.57 15.66 -36.71
CA MET A 41 2.60 15.93 -35.63
C MET A 41 1.28 16.40 -36.25
N PRO A 42 0.12 15.76 -35.98
CA PRO A 42 -1.17 16.31 -36.38
C PRO A 42 -1.51 17.49 -35.44
N VAL A 43 -1.10 18.70 -35.83
CA VAL A 43 -1.55 19.94 -35.17
C VAL A 43 -2.90 20.33 -35.75
N GLN A 44 -3.97 19.77 -35.17
CA GLN A 44 -5.24 20.50 -35.08
C GLN A 44 -5.50 20.77 -33.59
N ILE A 45 -4.78 21.77 -33.08
CA ILE A 45 -5.12 22.37 -31.80
C ILE A 45 -6.16 23.43 -32.16
N ASN A 46 -7.42 23.20 -31.80
CA ASN A 46 -8.44 24.25 -31.77
C ASN A 46 -8.15 25.20 -30.59
N SER A 47 -6.99 25.85 -30.60
CA SER A 47 -6.72 27.00 -29.75
C SER A 47 -7.50 28.15 -30.38
N GLY A 48 -8.56 28.65 -29.73
CA GLY A 48 -9.39 29.77 -30.18
C GLY A 48 -8.65 31.12 -30.26
N ILE A 49 -7.48 31.11 -30.88
CA ILE A 49 -6.60 32.23 -31.20
C ILE A 49 -6.41 32.12 -32.72
N PRO A 50 -6.61 33.18 -33.51
CA PRO A 50 -6.39 33.11 -34.95
C PRO A 50 -4.93 32.70 -35.21
N THR A 51 -4.74 31.51 -35.77
CA THR A 51 -3.42 30.99 -36.15
C THR A 51 -2.69 32.06 -36.93
N ALA A 52 -1.66 32.64 -36.33
CA ALA A 52 -0.79 33.59 -36.99
C ALA A 52 -0.10 32.85 -38.14
N HIS A 53 -0.56 33.08 -39.37
CA HIS A 53 0.11 32.57 -40.55
C HIS A 53 1.58 33.06 -40.51
N PRO A 54 2.57 32.16 -40.59
CA PRO A 54 3.96 32.58 -40.73
C PRO A 54 4.06 33.40 -42.03
N TYR A 55 4.89 34.44 -42.02
CA TYR A 55 4.95 35.60 -42.94
C TYR A 55 5.26 35.33 -44.42
N PHE A 56 4.95 34.14 -44.93
CA PHE A 56 5.30 33.68 -46.27
C PHE A 56 4.04 33.38 -47.07
N ASP A 57 3.87 34.07 -48.19
CA ASP A 57 2.87 33.71 -49.20
C ASP A 57 3.59 33.16 -50.44
N LYS A 58 3.01 32.11 -51.03
CA LYS A 58 3.48 31.55 -52.30
C LYS A 58 2.89 32.37 -53.45
N ASP A 59 3.73 32.75 -54.40
CA ASP A 59 3.26 33.31 -55.67
C ASP A 59 2.68 32.20 -56.57
N GLN A 60 2.07 32.59 -57.70
CA GLN A 60 1.45 31.65 -58.66
C GLN A 60 2.46 30.68 -59.32
N HIS A 61 3.75 30.83 -59.02
CA HIS A 61 4.84 29.96 -59.47
C HIS A 61 5.44 29.12 -58.33
N GLY A 62 4.83 29.14 -57.14
CA GLY A 62 5.15 28.23 -56.03
C GLY A 62 6.35 28.64 -55.17
N VAL A 63 6.91 29.84 -55.35
CA VAL A 63 8.06 30.32 -54.59
C VAL A 63 7.58 31.13 -53.38
N ALA A 64 8.05 30.77 -52.19
CA ALA A 64 7.67 31.45 -50.95
C ALA A 64 8.43 32.79 -50.81
N ARG A 65 7.70 33.91 -50.68
CA ARG A 65 8.28 35.25 -50.46
C ARG A 65 7.73 35.89 -49.18
N ILE A 66 8.56 36.69 -48.51
CA ILE A 66 8.20 37.42 -47.28
C ILE A 66 7.37 38.65 -47.64
N LYS A 67 6.17 38.80 -47.06
CA LYS A 67 5.36 40.02 -47.22
C LYS A 67 5.89 41.13 -46.31
N THR A 68 6.51 42.16 -46.88
CA THR A 68 7.08 43.29 -46.13
C THR A 68 6.09 44.41 -45.78
N SER A 69 4.82 44.31 -46.19
CA SER A 69 3.80 45.36 -46.00
C SER A 69 3.33 45.59 -44.56
N LYS A 70 3.86 44.83 -43.60
CA LYS A 70 3.60 44.99 -42.16
C LYS A 70 4.85 45.41 -41.36
N LEU A 71 5.94 45.82 -42.02
CA LEU A 71 7.20 46.21 -41.38
C LEU A 71 7.32 47.71 -41.04
N ASN A 72 6.24 48.49 -41.07
CA ASN A 72 6.28 49.92 -40.72
C ASN A 72 5.49 50.20 -39.42
N PRO A 73 6.15 50.48 -38.27
CA PRO A 73 5.49 50.71 -36.99
C PRO A 73 5.12 52.20 -36.77
N SER A 74 4.67 52.91 -37.80
CA SER A 74 4.35 54.35 -37.69
C SER A 74 3.07 54.72 -38.42
N SER A 75 1.96 54.16 -37.94
CA SER A 75 0.63 54.80 -37.93
C SER A 75 -0.38 53.79 -37.37
N ALA A 76 -0.36 53.58 -36.05
CA ALA A 76 -1.46 52.91 -35.39
C ALA A 76 -2.57 53.94 -35.09
N PRO A 77 -3.80 53.79 -35.63
CA PRO A 77 -4.94 54.54 -35.15
C PRO A 77 -5.30 54.10 -33.73
N THR A 78 -5.49 55.08 -32.86
CA THR A 78 -6.03 54.95 -31.51
C THR A 78 -7.42 54.29 -31.52
N THR A 79 -7.58 53.14 -30.87
CA THR A 79 -8.85 52.77 -30.22
C THR A 79 -8.64 51.82 -29.03
N GLN A 80 -8.82 52.39 -27.85
CA GLN A 80 -9.54 51.86 -26.69
C GLN A 80 -8.92 50.71 -25.87
N THR A 81 -8.40 51.14 -24.72
CA THR A 81 -8.29 50.42 -23.45
C THR A 81 -9.52 49.55 -23.18
N THR A 82 -9.34 48.24 -23.12
CA THR A 82 -10.15 47.38 -22.25
C THR A 82 -9.18 46.48 -21.47
N ASN A 83 -8.80 46.95 -20.28
CA ASN A 83 -8.38 46.04 -19.21
C ASN A 83 -9.58 45.12 -18.96
N ILE A 84 -9.58 43.95 -19.58
CA ILE A 84 -10.42 42.85 -19.15
C ILE A 84 -9.65 42.25 -17.98
N PRO A 85 -10.01 42.51 -16.71
CA PRO A 85 -9.57 41.59 -15.67
C PRO A 85 -10.10 40.23 -16.11
N PHE A 86 -9.19 39.26 -16.30
CA PHE A 86 -9.58 37.87 -16.40
C PHE A 86 -10.16 37.51 -15.04
N ASN A 87 -11.41 37.88 -14.83
CA ASN A 87 -12.24 37.39 -13.77
C ASN A 87 -12.39 35.92 -14.13
N VAL A 88 -11.48 35.09 -13.61
CA VAL A 88 -11.77 33.69 -13.40
C VAL A 88 -13.02 33.76 -12.56
N SER A 89 -14.18 33.66 -13.22
CA SER A 89 -15.44 33.40 -12.59
C SER A 89 -15.15 32.19 -11.73
N GLN A 90 -14.86 32.45 -10.44
CA GLN A 90 -15.01 31.47 -9.41
C GLN A 90 -16.47 31.10 -9.57
N LEU A 91 -16.73 30.01 -10.31
CA LEU A 91 -17.94 29.26 -10.04
C LEU A 91 -17.94 29.19 -8.52
N PRO A 92 -19.06 29.52 -7.85
CA PRO A 92 -19.18 29.04 -6.50
C PRO A 92 -19.07 27.53 -6.65
N ASP A 93 -17.88 27.01 -6.36
CA ASP A 93 -17.69 25.74 -5.69
C ASP A 93 -18.44 25.93 -4.38
N SER A 94 -19.78 25.98 -4.49
CA SER A 94 -20.67 25.57 -3.46
C SER A 94 -20.08 24.22 -3.12
N LYS A 95 -19.39 24.21 -1.98
CA LYS A 95 -19.08 23.00 -1.24
C LYS A 95 -20.43 22.39 -0.89
N THR A 96 -21.15 21.91 -1.90
CA THR A 96 -21.80 20.62 -1.82
C THR A 96 -20.64 19.73 -1.41
N LYS A 97 -20.52 19.56 -0.10
CA LYS A 97 -19.75 18.48 0.49
C LYS A 97 -20.36 17.25 -0.16
N SER A 98 -19.83 16.86 -1.31
CA SER A 98 -20.04 15.53 -1.83
C SER A 98 -19.60 14.66 -0.67
N THR A 99 -20.58 13.98 -0.09
CA THR A 99 -20.38 12.82 0.75
C THR A 99 -19.83 11.69 -0.12
N THR A 100 -18.81 11.97 -0.93
CA THR A 100 -17.78 11.00 -1.28
C THR A 100 -17.13 10.69 0.05
N ALA A 101 -17.57 9.60 0.67
CA ALA A 101 -17.02 9.08 1.91
C ALA A 101 -15.52 8.86 1.72
N GLY A 102 -14.73 9.92 1.96
CA GLY A 102 -13.30 9.79 2.13
C GLY A 102 -13.05 8.75 3.22
N PRO A 103 -11.89 8.07 3.21
CA PRO A 103 -11.57 7.06 4.19
C PRO A 103 -11.86 7.61 5.58
N GLU A 104 -12.64 6.87 6.38
CA GLU A 104 -13.01 7.33 7.71
C GLU A 104 -11.73 7.61 8.49
N THR A 105 -11.66 8.83 9.01
CA THR A 105 -10.43 9.38 9.56
C THR A 105 -10.70 9.96 10.94
N ALA A 106 -9.75 9.85 11.87
CA ALA A 106 -9.88 10.36 13.24
C ALA A 106 -9.98 11.90 13.34
N GLY A 107 -9.78 12.58 12.21
CA GLY A 107 -9.89 14.03 12.03
C GLY A 107 -8.56 14.77 12.18
N PRO A 108 -8.55 16.08 11.88
CA PRO A 108 -7.31 16.87 11.80
C PRO A 108 -6.64 17.08 13.16
N LYS A 109 -7.40 16.99 14.26
CA LYS A 109 -6.85 17.02 15.63
C LYS A 109 -5.95 15.83 15.94
N TRP A 110 -6.06 14.77 15.14
CA TRP A 110 -5.26 13.56 15.27
C TRP A 110 -4.62 13.17 13.95
N PHE A 111 -4.03 14.17 13.29
CA PHE A 111 -3.22 14.05 12.06
C PHE A 111 -3.85 13.16 10.99
N ASP A 112 -5.17 13.22 10.89
CA ASP A 112 -5.92 12.44 9.92
C ASP A 112 -5.57 10.94 9.93
N MET A 113 -5.46 10.36 11.14
CA MET A 113 -5.22 8.92 11.29
C MET A 113 -6.33 8.09 10.63
N PRO A 114 -5.99 7.22 9.66
CA PRO A 114 -6.97 6.40 8.94
C PRO A 114 -7.57 5.31 9.83
N ALA A 115 -8.80 4.91 9.52
CA ALA A 115 -9.39 3.68 10.05
C ALA A 115 -8.70 2.47 9.40
N THR A 116 -8.25 1.52 10.23
CA THR A 116 -7.56 0.31 9.76
C THR A 116 -8.51 -0.87 9.80
N ASP A 117 -8.53 -1.67 8.74
CA ASP A 117 -9.33 -2.88 8.66
C ASP A 117 -8.83 -3.95 9.65
N ILE A 118 -9.77 -4.51 10.42
CA ILE A 118 -9.45 -5.51 11.45
C ILE A 118 -9.31 -6.89 10.79
N THR A 119 -8.09 -7.22 10.37
CA THR A 119 -7.73 -8.59 9.96
C THR A 119 -7.73 -9.54 11.17
N PRO A 120 -7.86 -10.86 10.98
CA PRO A 120 -7.86 -11.82 12.10
C PRO A 120 -6.53 -11.83 12.88
N GLU A 121 -5.42 -11.44 12.26
CA GLU A 121 -4.11 -11.32 12.93
C GLU A 121 -4.09 -10.13 13.87
N ILE A 122 -4.48 -8.96 13.36
CA ILE A 122 -4.58 -7.71 14.12
C ILE A 122 -5.56 -7.88 15.28
N LYS A 123 -6.68 -8.57 15.05
CA LYS A 123 -7.65 -8.87 16.12
C LYS A 123 -7.02 -9.66 17.27
N ARG A 124 -6.15 -10.63 16.98
CA ARG A 124 -5.44 -11.41 18.02
C ARG A 124 -4.48 -10.53 18.79
N ASP A 125 -3.69 -9.71 18.10
CA ASP A 125 -2.75 -8.77 18.73
C ASP A 125 -3.49 -7.77 19.65
N LEU A 126 -4.62 -7.22 19.21
CA LEU A 126 -5.44 -6.31 20.01
C LEU A 126 -6.05 -7.02 21.24
N GLN A 127 -6.43 -8.29 21.13
CA GLN A 127 -6.91 -9.07 22.28
C GLN A 127 -5.80 -9.31 23.30
N ILE A 128 -4.56 -9.56 22.85
CA ILE A 128 -3.39 -9.67 23.73
C ILE A 128 -3.16 -8.35 24.46
N LEU A 129 -3.19 -7.21 23.76
CA LEU A 129 -3.01 -5.90 24.38
C LEU A 129 -4.08 -5.60 25.44
N LYS A 130 -5.34 -5.96 25.18
CA LYS A 130 -6.43 -5.85 26.16
C LYS A 130 -6.16 -6.72 27.41
N ASN A 131 -5.64 -7.93 27.20
CA ASN A 131 -5.35 -8.89 28.25
C ASN A 131 -3.92 -8.79 28.82
N ARG A 132 -3.18 -7.70 28.53
CA ARG A 132 -1.77 -7.53 28.93
C ARG A 132 -1.49 -7.74 30.42
N HIS A 133 -2.48 -7.47 31.27
CA HIS A 133 -2.39 -7.65 32.72
C HIS A 133 -2.32 -9.11 33.19
N VAL A 134 -2.65 -10.07 32.32
CA VAL A 134 -2.62 -11.51 32.62
C VAL A 134 -1.34 -12.18 32.13
N LEU A 135 -0.66 -11.57 31.14
CA LEU A 135 0.48 -12.19 30.45
C LEU A 135 1.69 -12.38 31.35
N ASP A 136 1.98 -11.40 32.19
CA ASP A 136 3.11 -11.43 33.12
C ASP A 136 2.60 -11.22 34.56
N PRO A 137 2.77 -12.19 35.47
CA PRO A 137 2.32 -12.07 36.86
C PRO A 137 3.03 -10.96 37.65
N LYS A 138 4.18 -10.48 37.16
CA LYS A 138 4.99 -9.45 37.83
C LYS A 138 4.68 -8.04 37.33
N ARG A 139 3.88 -7.90 36.26
CA ARG A 139 3.57 -6.60 35.65
C ARG A 139 2.09 -6.27 35.82
N PHE A 140 1.82 -5.32 36.71
CA PHE A 140 0.49 -4.77 36.90
C PHE A 140 0.30 -3.50 36.07
N TYR A 141 -0.63 -3.53 35.12
CA TYR A 141 -0.99 -2.37 34.31
C TYR A 141 -2.24 -1.68 34.86
N LYS A 142 -2.35 -0.37 34.60
CA LYS A 142 -3.59 0.37 34.84
C LYS A 142 -4.73 -0.26 34.02
N ARG A 143 -5.86 -0.51 34.70
CA ARG A 143 -7.08 -1.04 34.09
C ARG A 143 -7.65 -0.02 33.11
N GLN A 144 -8.04 -0.47 31.92
CA GLN A 144 -8.75 0.37 30.95
C GLN A 144 -10.22 0.54 31.33
N ASP A 145 -10.79 1.67 30.93
CA ASP A 145 -12.19 2.00 31.20
C ASP A 145 -13.13 0.98 30.54
N LYS A 146 -14.28 0.71 31.16
CA LYS A 146 -15.20 -0.34 30.69
C LYS A 146 -15.70 -0.11 29.25
N LYS A 147 -15.76 1.14 28.79
CA LYS A 147 -16.17 1.49 27.42
C LYS A 147 -15.07 1.14 26.41
N THR A 148 -13.85 1.59 26.66
CA THR A 148 -12.68 1.33 25.80
C THR A 148 -12.23 -0.13 25.86
N ALA A 149 -12.53 -0.82 26.96
CA ALA A 149 -12.21 -2.24 27.10
C ALA A 149 -13.20 -3.17 26.39
N LYS A 150 -14.43 -2.74 26.07
CA LYS A 150 -15.42 -3.62 25.43
C LYS A 150 -15.13 -3.79 23.95
N ASP A 151 -14.97 -2.67 23.25
CA ASP A 151 -14.85 -2.63 21.81
C ASP A 151 -13.39 -2.40 21.39
N LEU A 152 -13.01 -2.94 20.23
CA LEU A 152 -11.70 -2.67 19.66
C LEU A 152 -11.64 -1.21 19.16
N PRO A 153 -10.49 -0.54 19.27
CA PRO A 153 -10.36 0.83 18.76
C PRO A 153 -10.62 0.86 17.26
N LYS A 154 -11.38 1.86 16.79
CA LYS A 154 -11.72 2.05 15.37
C LYS A 154 -10.53 2.59 14.56
N PHE A 155 -9.81 3.57 15.14
CA PHE A 155 -8.66 4.20 14.51
C PHE A 155 -7.41 3.76 15.27
N PHE A 156 -6.48 3.12 14.57
CA PHE A 156 -5.20 2.68 15.11
C PHE A 156 -4.19 2.42 13.98
N GLN A 157 -2.91 2.44 14.32
CA GLN A 157 -1.82 2.08 13.42
C GLN A 157 -0.89 1.10 14.13
N ILE A 158 -0.26 0.21 13.36
CA ILE A 158 0.74 -0.73 13.84
C ILE A 158 2.09 -0.26 13.33
N GLY A 159 3.03 -0.06 14.25
CA GLY A 159 4.38 0.39 13.95
C GLY A 159 5.41 -0.50 14.64
N THR A 160 6.63 -0.45 14.13
CA THR A 160 7.80 -1.09 14.74
C THR A 160 8.68 -0.06 15.42
N ILE A 161 9.29 -0.44 16.55
CA ILE A 161 10.17 0.44 17.30
C ILE A 161 11.51 0.53 16.56
N VAL A 162 11.93 1.75 16.21
CA VAL A 162 13.28 2.03 15.71
C VAL A 162 14.17 2.30 16.91
N GLU A 163 15.09 1.38 17.18
CA GLU A 163 16.02 1.45 18.31
C GLU A 163 16.98 2.65 18.15
N GLY A 164 17.31 3.32 19.25
CA GLY A 164 18.25 4.43 19.25
C GLY A 164 19.69 3.98 18.94
N PRO A 165 20.54 4.88 18.41
CA PRO A 165 21.91 4.54 18.02
C PRO A 165 22.83 4.23 19.22
N ALA A 166 22.49 4.67 20.42
CA ALA A 166 23.31 4.52 21.63
C ALA A 166 23.09 3.19 22.38
N GLU A 167 22.03 2.45 22.10
CA GLU A 167 21.60 1.27 22.88
C GLU A 167 21.78 0.00 22.03
N PHE A 168 22.98 -0.58 22.01
CA PHE A 168 23.29 -1.76 21.17
C PHE A 168 23.05 -3.11 21.86
N TYR A 169 23.30 -3.22 23.17
CA TYR A 169 23.36 -4.52 23.86
C TYR A 169 22.12 -4.87 24.69
N SER A 170 21.41 -3.85 25.17
CA SER A 170 20.31 -3.94 26.14
C SER A 170 18.94 -3.90 25.47
N ALA A 171 18.66 -2.83 24.72
CA ALA A 171 17.35 -2.58 24.16
C ALA A 171 17.14 -3.21 22.77
N ARG A 172 18.23 -3.58 22.09
CA ARG A 172 18.19 -4.05 20.70
C ARG A 172 17.80 -5.53 20.63
N ILE A 173 16.74 -5.80 19.88
CA ILE A 173 16.28 -7.17 19.61
C ILE A 173 17.08 -7.72 18.44
N PRO A 174 17.77 -8.88 18.56
CA PRO A 174 18.50 -9.48 17.46
C PRO A 174 17.54 -9.91 16.35
N ARG A 175 18.02 -9.90 15.09
CA ARG A 175 17.20 -10.19 13.90
C ARG A 175 16.39 -11.50 13.99
N LYS A 176 16.90 -12.52 14.68
CA LYS A 176 16.23 -13.82 14.86
C LYS A 176 15.00 -13.78 15.79
N GLN A 177 14.97 -12.82 16.70
CA GLN A 177 13.88 -12.62 17.66
C GLN A 177 12.86 -11.57 17.19
N ARG A 178 13.19 -10.79 16.15
CA ARG A 178 12.26 -9.83 15.54
C ARG A 178 11.19 -10.57 14.74
N LYS A 179 9.92 -10.35 15.10
CA LYS A 179 8.75 -10.94 14.45
C LYS A 179 7.84 -9.88 13.84
N GLN A 180 6.91 -10.33 13.00
CA GLN A 180 5.96 -9.42 12.34
C GLN A 180 4.81 -9.03 13.27
N ASN A 181 4.34 -9.98 14.08
CA ASN A 181 3.15 -9.83 14.93
C ASN A 181 3.50 -10.00 16.41
N LEU A 182 2.72 -9.33 17.28
CA LEU A 182 2.92 -9.39 18.73
C LEU A 182 2.67 -10.81 19.29
N VAL A 183 1.65 -11.50 18.74
CA VAL A 183 1.37 -12.90 19.12
C VAL A 183 2.57 -13.81 18.87
N GLU A 184 3.28 -13.63 17.76
CA GLU A 184 4.39 -14.51 17.38
C GLU A 184 5.59 -14.31 18.30
N GLU A 185 5.87 -13.06 18.69
CA GLU A 185 6.89 -12.74 19.69
C GLU A 185 6.55 -13.38 21.05
N LEU A 186 5.28 -13.32 21.47
CA LEU A 186 4.83 -13.94 22.71
C LEU A 186 4.99 -15.46 22.70
N LEU A 187 4.70 -16.12 21.58
CA LEU A 187 4.82 -17.58 21.43
C LEU A 187 6.28 -18.04 21.39
N GLN A 188 7.20 -17.20 20.94
CA GLN A 188 8.63 -17.51 20.91
C GLN A 188 9.25 -17.49 22.33
N ASP A 189 8.65 -16.74 23.25
CA ASP A 189 9.09 -16.68 24.64
C ASP A 189 8.71 -17.95 25.41
N ALA A 190 9.71 -18.78 25.66
CA ALA A 190 9.54 -20.08 26.33
C ALA A 190 9.07 -19.93 27.78
N GLU A 191 9.54 -18.90 28.50
CA GLU A 191 9.21 -18.70 29.91
C GLU A 191 7.73 -18.33 30.07
N LYS A 192 7.25 -17.40 29.25
CA LYS A 192 5.82 -17.03 29.21
C LYS A 192 4.97 -18.22 28.79
N SER A 193 5.38 -18.98 27.79
CA SER A 193 4.64 -20.16 27.32
C SER A 193 4.49 -21.22 28.42
N GLN A 194 5.55 -21.50 29.16
CA GLN A 194 5.52 -22.44 30.29
C GLN A 194 4.59 -21.96 31.41
N TYR A 195 4.66 -20.67 31.78
CA TYR A 195 3.78 -20.09 32.79
C TYR A 195 2.31 -20.15 32.38
N LEU A 196 1.99 -19.74 31.15
CA LEU A 196 0.63 -19.76 30.61
C LEU A 196 0.06 -21.18 30.55
N LYS A 197 0.87 -22.16 30.12
CA LYS A 197 0.48 -23.58 30.13
C LYS A 197 0.18 -24.08 31.53
N LYS A 198 1.09 -23.87 32.48
CA LYS A 198 0.91 -24.25 33.89
C LYS A 198 -0.38 -23.66 34.48
N LYS A 199 -0.64 -22.36 34.23
CA LYS A 199 -1.84 -21.70 34.73
C LYS A 199 -3.11 -22.15 34.03
N PHE A 200 -3.04 -22.43 32.74
CA PHE A 200 -4.15 -23.02 32.01
C PHE A 200 -4.54 -24.37 32.61
N ASP A 201 -3.59 -25.28 32.82
CA ASP A 201 -3.85 -26.61 33.38
C ASP A 201 -4.43 -26.53 34.80
N GLU A 202 -3.91 -25.62 35.64
CA GLU A 202 -4.45 -25.36 36.99
C GLU A 202 -5.92 -24.89 36.93
N ILE A 203 -6.24 -23.99 36.00
CA ILE A 203 -7.61 -23.48 35.82
C ILE A 203 -8.54 -24.59 35.29
N GLN A 204 -8.07 -25.41 34.35
CA GLN A 204 -8.86 -26.50 33.79
C GLN A 204 -9.16 -27.57 34.85
N ALA A 205 -8.17 -27.95 35.68
CA ALA A 205 -8.38 -28.87 36.79
C ALA A 205 -9.42 -28.33 37.78
N LYS A 206 -9.30 -27.06 38.21
CA LYS A 206 -10.27 -26.41 39.10
C LYS A 206 -11.69 -26.36 38.51
N LYS A 207 -11.83 -26.09 37.21
CA LYS A 207 -13.13 -26.10 36.52
C LYS A 207 -13.72 -27.50 36.41
N ALA A 208 -12.90 -28.50 36.09
CA ALA A 208 -13.32 -29.90 36.02
C ALA A 208 -13.80 -30.43 37.39
N ASP A 209 -13.06 -30.13 38.46
CA ASP A 209 -13.45 -30.51 39.83
C ASP A 209 -14.77 -29.86 40.25
N PHE A 210 -14.94 -28.57 39.94
CA PHE A 210 -16.18 -27.85 40.23
C PHE A 210 -17.39 -28.48 39.52
N THR A 211 -17.25 -28.85 38.25
CA THR A 211 -18.36 -29.49 37.50
C THR A 211 -18.66 -30.90 37.97
N ARG A 212 -17.64 -31.68 38.38
CA ARG A 212 -17.83 -33.03 38.94
C ARG A 212 -18.59 -33.00 40.27
N ARG A 213 -18.29 -32.04 41.16
CA ARG A 213 -18.99 -31.87 42.45
C ARG A 213 -20.47 -31.51 42.29
N ARG A 214 -20.87 -30.90 41.17
CA ARG A 214 -22.26 -30.51 40.90
C ARG A 214 -23.09 -31.60 40.23
N ARG A 215 -22.49 -32.72 39.79
CA ARG A 215 -23.24 -33.84 39.26
C ARG A 215 -23.82 -34.67 40.41
N PRO A 216 -25.17 -34.75 40.58
CA PRO A 216 -25.75 -35.63 41.56
C PRO A 216 -25.37 -37.07 41.20
N GLN A 217 -24.76 -37.78 42.15
CA GLN A 217 -24.48 -39.20 41.99
C GLN A 217 -25.83 -39.91 41.87
N LYS A 218 -26.11 -40.54 40.72
CA LYS A 218 -27.29 -41.39 40.58
C LYS A 218 -27.14 -42.53 41.58
N LYS A 219 -27.95 -42.54 42.63
CA LYS A 219 -28.06 -43.69 43.54
C LYS A 219 -28.53 -44.87 42.70
N LYS A 220 -27.80 -45.98 42.78
CA LYS A 220 -28.21 -47.28 42.25
C LYS A 220 -29.33 -47.84 43.12
#